data_AF-A0A318H021-F1
#
_entry.id   AF-A0A318H021-F1
#
_cell.length_a   1.000
_cell.length_b   1.000
_cell.length_c   1.000
_cell.angle_alpha   90.00
_cell.angle_beta   90.00
_cell.angle_gamma   90.00
#
_symmetry.space_group_name_H-M   'P 1'
#
loop_
_entity.id
_entity.type
_entity.pdbx_description
1 polymer ?
#
loop_
_entity_poly.entity_id
_entity_poly.type
_entity_poly.pdbx_seq_one_letter_code
_entity_poly.pdbx_strand_id
1 'polypeptide(L)' 'MKTKENMKAFSRVLLAMVAAIAALFVGTGTSHAGLDNELSLVDGQDRTMTIQQWDTFLNG' A
#
# COMPACT_ATOMS: atom_id res chain seq x y z
N MET A 1 -32.68 -19.21 27.58
CA MET A 1 -31.25 -18.83 27.74
C MET A 1 -30.45 -19.05 26.45
N LYS A 2 -30.47 -20.25 25.85
CA LYS A 2 -29.83 -20.60 24.55
C LYS A 2 -30.01 -19.58 23.41
N THR A 3 -31.21 -19.06 23.19
CA THR A 3 -31.48 -18.13 22.06
C THR A 3 -30.74 -16.80 22.19
N LYS A 4 -30.58 -16.28 23.42
CA LYS A 4 -29.84 -15.03 23.67
C LYS A 4 -28.33 -15.22 23.49
N GLU A 5 -27.82 -16.40 23.84
CA GLU A 5 -26.43 -16.78 23.58
C GLU A 5 -26.14 -16.93 22.08
N ASN A 6 -27.02 -17.62 21.35
CA ASN A 6 -26.89 -17.81 19.91
C ASN A 6 -26.88 -16.46 19.16
N MET A 7 -27.70 -15.50 19.59
CA MET A 7 -27.74 -14.16 19.00
C MET A 7 -26.44 -13.37 19.25
N LYS A 8 -25.83 -13.52 20.44
CA LYS A 8 -24.51 -12.94 20.73
C LYS A 8 -23.40 -13.58 19.89
N ALA A 9 -23.43 -14.91 19.73
CA ALA A 9 -22.46 -15.62 18.89
C ALA A 9 -22.55 -15.18 17.43
N PHE A 10 -23.76 -15.10 16.88
CA PHE A 10 -24.00 -14.63 15.51
C PHE A 10 -23.51 -13.20 15.30
N SER A 11 -23.80 -12.30 16.25
CA SER A 11 -23.34 -10.91 16.20
C SER A 11 -21.80 -10.79 16.22
N ARG A 12 -21.10 -11.63 16.99
CA ARG A 12 -19.63 -11.64 17.05
C ARG A 12 -19.01 -12.13 15.75
N VAL A 13 -19.59 -13.18 15.15
CA VAL A 13 -19.15 -13.72 13.85
C VAL A 13 -19.35 -12.68 12.75
N LEU A 14 -20.51 -12.03 12.71
CA LEU A 14 -20.80 -10.98 11.73
C LEU A 14 -19.80 -9.81 11.85
N LEU A 15 -19.52 -9.36 13.08
CA LEU A 15 -18.55 -8.29 13.31
C LEU A 15 -17.13 -8.70 12.88
N ALA A 16 -16.72 -9.94 13.17
CA ALA A 16 -15.43 -10.46 12.74
C ALA A 16 -15.31 -10.53 11.21
N MET A 17 -16.39 -10.93 10.52
CA MET A 17 -16.43 -10.93 9.05
C MET A 17 -16.31 -9.52 8.48
N VAL A 18 -17.06 -8.56 9.00
CA VAL A 18 -16.97 -7.15 8.57
C VAL A 18 -15.57 -6.60 8.81
N ALA A 19 -14.98 -6.85 9.97
CA ALA A 19 -13.63 -6.41 10.30
C ALA A 19 -12.57 -7.05 9.39
N ALA A 20 -12.70 -8.34 9.08
CA ALA A 20 -11.79 -9.04 8.17
C ALA A 20 -11.87 -8.49 6.75
N ILE A 21 -13.08 -8.21 6.23
CA ILE A 21 -13.26 -7.59 4.91
C ILE A 21 -12.70 -6.17 4.92
N ALA A 22 -12.98 -5.37 5.95
CA ALA A 22 -12.45 -4.01 6.06
C ALA A 22 -10.92 -3.98 6.11
N ALA A 23 -10.29 -4.94 6.81
CA ALA A 23 -8.83 -5.05 6.90
C ALA A 23 -8.15 -5.30 5.54
N LEU A 24 -8.84 -5.88 4.56
CA LEU A 24 -8.31 -6.02 3.20
C LEU A 24 -8.13 -4.67 2.48
N PHE A 25 -8.90 -3.66 2.89
CA PHE A 25 -8.88 -2.32 2.29
C PHE A 25 -8.15 -1.28 3.14
N VAL A 26 -7.88 -1.59 4.42
CA VAL A 26 -6.96 -0.82 5.26
C VAL A 26 -5.53 -1.28 4.93
N GLY A 27 -5.06 -0.87 3.75
CA GLY A 27 -3.69 -1.13 3.33
C GLY A 27 -2.70 -0.45 4.27
N THR A 28 -1.70 -1.19 4.74
CA THR A 28 -0.49 -0.57 5.30
C THR A 28 0.06 0.37 4.23
N GLY A 29 0.28 1.64 4.55
CA GLY A 29 0.92 2.57 3.63
C GLY A 29 2.27 1.97 3.22
N THR A 30 2.38 1.50 1.98
CA THR A 30 3.66 1.11 1.43
C THR A 30 4.50 2.38 1.37
N SER A 31 5.66 2.38 2.01
CA SER A 31 6.64 3.42 1.78
C SER A 31 6.98 3.41 0.30
N HIS A 32 6.75 4.52 -0.39
CA HIS A 32 7.16 4.71 -1.76
C HIS A 32 8.47 5.48 -1.75
N ALA A 33 9.45 4.99 -2.51
CA ALA A 33 10.57 5.83 -2.88
C ALA A 33 10.02 7.00 -3.72
N GLY A 34 10.39 8.23 -3.39
CA GLY A 34 10.06 9.41 -4.18
C GLY A 34 11.07 9.60 -5.30
N LEU A 35 10.60 9.86 -6.52
CA LEU A 35 11.47 10.29 -7.62
C LEU A 35 11.90 11.75 -7.35
N ASP A 36 13.19 11.99 -7.15
CA ASP A 36 13.73 13.34 -6.95
C ASP A 36 13.95 14.04 -8.29
N ASN A 37 14.65 13.37 -9.20
CA ASN A 37 15.05 13.92 -10.49
C ASN A 37 15.12 12.82 -11.56
N GLU A 38 14.95 13.20 -12.83
CA GLU A 38 15.28 12.35 -13.96
C GLU A 38 15.95 13.14 -15.09
N LEU A 39 16.71 12.43 -15.91
CA LEU A 39 17.24 12.94 -17.16
C LEU A 39 17.06 11.88 -18.24
N SER A 40 16.57 12.30 -19.40
CA SER A 40 16.49 11.47 -20.59
C SER A 40 17.43 11.98 -21.69
N LEU A 41 18.08 11.07 -22.39
CA LEU A 41 19.02 11.35 -23.46
C LEU A 41 18.82 10.33 -24.58
N VAL A 42 18.89 10.79 -25.83
CA VAL A 42 19.02 9.91 -27.00
C VAL A 42 20.51 9.62 -27.22
N ASP A 43 20.88 8.34 -27.19
CA ASP A 43 22.27 7.92 -27.40
C ASP A 43 22.65 7.85 -28.90
N GLY A 44 23.91 7.51 -29.20
CA GLY A 44 24.40 7.40 -30.57
C GLY A 44 23.84 6.21 -31.38
N GLN A 45 22.95 5.42 -30.79
CA GLN A 45 22.23 4.32 -31.44
C GLN A 45 20.72 4.59 -31.52
N ASP A 46 20.31 5.85 -31.38
CA ASP A 46 18.91 6.31 -31.38
C ASP A 46 18.04 5.70 -30.27
N ARG A 47 18.63 5.26 -29.16
CA ARG A 47 17.89 4.75 -28.00
C ARG A 47 17.64 5.86 -27.00
N THR A 48 16.43 5.91 -26.44
CA THR A 48 16.11 6.79 -25.31
C THR A 48 16.61 6.14 -24.02
N MET A 49 17.64 6.72 -23.41
CA MET A 49 18.15 6.35 -22.10
C MET A 49 17.57 7.29 -21.06
N THR A 50 17.08 6.74 -19.94
CA THR A 50 16.59 7.52 -18.80
C THR A 50 17.37 7.15 -17.55
N ILE A 51 17.85 8.15 -16.83
CA ILE A 51 18.47 8.01 -15.52
C ILE A 51 17.64 8.74 -14.47
N GLN A 52 17.52 8.15 -13.29
CA GLN A 52 16.64 8.63 -12.24
C GLN A 52 17.35 8.61 -10.89
N GLN A 53 17.01 9.57 -10.04
CA GLN A 53 17.47 9.66 -8.66
C GLN A 53 16.26 9.60 -7.73
N TRP A 54 16.36 8.81 -6.67
CA TRP A 54 15.27 8.52 -5.73
C TRP A 54 15.77 8.64 -4.30
N ASP A 55 14.91 9.13 -3.40
CA ASP A 55 15.13 9.23 -1.94
C ASP A 55 16.48 9.85 -1.52
N THR A 56 16.87 10.94 -2.16
CA THR A 56 18.16 11.60 -1.91
C THR A 56 18.16 12.28 -0.56
N PHE A 57 19.05 11.82 0.32
CA PHE A 57 19.30 12.42 1.62
C PHE A 57 20.66 13.12 1.65
N LEU A 58 20.67 14.39 2.07
CA LEU A 58 21.89 15.17 2.31
C LEU A 58 22.02 15.45 3.82
N ASN A 59 23.14 15.06 4.42
CA ASN A 59 23.44 15.36 5.81
C ASN A 59 24.29 16.64 5.89
N GLY A 60 23.74 17.68 6.51
CA GLY A 60 24.37 19.00 6.64
C GLY A 60 25.56 19.04 7.60
#